data_AF-A0A3B9LRH9-F1
#
_entry.id   AF-A0A3B9LRH9-F1
#
_cell.length_a   1.000
_cell.length_b   1.000
_cell.length_c   1.000
_cell.angle_alpha   90.00
_cell.angle_beta   90.00
_cell.angle_gamma   90.00
#
_symmetry.space_group_name_H-M   'P 1'
#
loop_
_entity.id
_entity.type
_entity.pdbx_description
1 polymer ?
#
loop_
_entity_poly.entity_id
_entity_poly.type
_entity_poly.pdbx_seq_one_letter_code
_entity_poly.pdbx_strand_id
1 'polypeptide(L)'
;MEKDRFKEHKLSQEPHMGRAVSIEGEQMNSSSLVVASAWEIEEPYVSIAFSIQGKQLAADHGYLLYSSISRAFPALHSADWLGIELISGFPSGSGMISLRLPDNSKLGSRNSKLSVLRLRIPAEHYRDVLRLAGKRLDIGGHQIRLGLPVARPLEPAPSLYARVVTIKKFTEPEPFLEAVKRQLDSLDVKGKAELPRDEQGRYRRRIVTIHGKSVVGFSVAVHELNDEDSLKLQAFGIGGRRAMGCGIFNPIVADQAEQER
;
A
#
# COMPACT_ATOMS: atom_id res chain seq x y z
N MET A 1 -44.44 2.69 -29.27
CA MET A 1 -44.07 1.39 -29.89
C MET A 1 -42.71 1.63 -30.50
N GLU A 2 -41.63 1.01 -30.08
CA GLU A 2 -41.45 -0.41 -29.81
C GLU A 2 -40.26 -0.58 -28.85
N LYS A 3 -40.43 -1.50 -27.91
CA LYS A 3 -39.48 -1.88 -26.88
C LYS A 3 -38.51 -2.89 -27.47
N ASP A 4 -37.21 -2.76 -27.19
CA ASP A 4 -36.28 -3.91 -27.13
C ASP A 4 -35.11 -3.58 -26.18
N ARG A 5 -35.19 -3.97 -24.91
CA ARG A 5 -34.72 -5.25 -24.32
C ARG A 5 -33.27 -5.61 -24.64
N PHE A 6 -32.33 -4.89 -24.01
CA PHE A 6 -31.03 -5.48 -23.68
C PHE A 6 -31.05 -5.97 -22.23
N LYS A 7 -30.92 -7.30 -22.09
CA LYS A 7 -30.88 -8.02 -20.81
C LYS A 7 -29.56 -7.72 -20.09
N GLU A 8 -29.67 -7.32 -18.83
CA GLU A 8 -28.56 -7.31 -17.86
C GLU A 8 -28.17 -8.76 -17.53
N HIS A 9 -26.94 -9.17 -17.91
CA HIS A 9 -26.31 -10.34 -17.33
C HIS A 9 -25.52 -9.92 -16.09
N LYS A 10 -26.10 -10.20 -14.93
CA LYS A 10 -25.54 -10.04 -13.59
C LYS A 10 -24.56 -11.20 -13.35
N LEU A 11 -23.26 -10.97 -13.53
CA LEU A 11 -22.23 -11.93 -13.11
C LEU A 11 -21.82 -11.60 -11.67
N SER A 12 -22.41 -12.34 -10.74
CA SER A 12 -21.97 -12.40 -9.34
C SER A 12 -20.69 -13.25 -9.31
N GLN A 13 -19.54 -12.62 -9.11
CA GLN A 13 -18.30 -13.35 -8.83
C GLN A 13 -18.11 -13.42 -7.33
N GLU A 14 -18.46 -14.58 -6.78
CA GLU A 14 -18.00 -15.05 -5.47
C GLU A 14 -16.50 -15.40 -5.58
N PRO A 15 -15.67 -15.15 -4.53
CA PRO A 15 -14.29 -15.61 -4.54
C PRO A 15 -14.26 -17.14 -4.44
N HIS A 16 -13.54 -17.76 -5.37
CA HIS A 16 -13.30 -19.20 -5.41
C HIS A 16 -12.60 -19.68 -4.13
N MET A 17 -13.33 -20.34 -3.24
CA MET A 17 -12.75 -21.20 -2.20
C MET A 17 -12.12 -22.43 -2.86
N GLY A 18 -10.86 -22.70 -2.52
CA GLY A 18 -10.13 -23.89 -2.93
C GLY A 18 -10.90 -25.16 -2.57
N ARG A 19 -10.95 -26.08 -3.54
CA ARG A 19 -11.68 -27.34 -3.46
C ARG A 19 -10.86 -28.35 -2.65
N ALA A 20 -11.40 -28.83 -1.53
CA ALA A 20 -10.78 -29.90 -0.74
C ALA A 20 -10.76 -31.22 -1.52
N VAL A 21 -9.59 -31.87 -1.56
CA VAL A 21 -9.43 -33.24 -2.07
C VAL A 21 -9.56 -34.18 -0.87
N SER A 22 -10.61 -35.00 -0.88
CA SER A 22 -10.82 -36.05 0.12
C SER A 22 -9.88 -37.23 -0.13
N ILE A 23 -9.14 -37.64 0.90
CA ILE A 23 -8.48 -38.94 0.98
C ILE A 23 -8.89 -39.53 2.33
N GLU A 24 -9.63 -40.65 2.31
CA GLU A 24 -10.05 -41.41 3.49
C GLU A 24 -8.99 -42.44 3.90
N GLY A 25 -8.91 -42.69 5.22
CA GLY A 25 -8.09 -43.71 5.90
C GLY A 25 -6.86 -43.10 6.61
N GLU A 26 -6.57 -43.27 7.90
CA GLU A 26 -7.07 -44.16 8.94
C GLU A 26 -6.59 -43.62 10.33
N GLN A 27 -7.04 -44.22 11.43
CA GLN A 27 -7.28 -43.65 12.76
C GLN A 27 -6.10 -43.24 13.69
N MET A 28 -6.45 -42.30 14.60
CA MET A 28 -6.03 -42.11 16.02
C MET A 28 -4.56 -41.76 16.36
N ASN A 29 -4.32 -40.52 16.85
CA ASN A 29 -4.10 -40.26 18.30
C ASN A 29 -4.07 -38.76 18.67
N SER A 30 -4.69 -38.44 19.80
CA SER A 30 -4.45 -37.34 20.76
C SER A 30 -4.24 -35.88 20.29
N SER A 31 -5.30 -35.09 20.46
CA SER A 31 -5.35 -33.75 21.08
C SER A 31 -4.15 -32.80 20.91
N SER A 32 -4.13 -32.10 19.79
CA SER A 32 -3.75 -30.69 19.72
C SER A 32 -4.40 -30.08 18.48
N LEU A 33 -5.61 -29.53 18.66
CA LEU A 33 -6.23 -28.63 17.70
C LEU A 33 -5.43 -27.34 17.70
N VAL A 34 -4.37 -27.30 16.89
CA VAL A 34 -3.79 -26.04 16.42
C VAL A 34 -4.86 -25.39 15.55
N VAL A 35 -5.52 -24.37 16.12
CA VAL A 35 -6.33 -23.44 15.35
C VAL A 35 -5.33 -22.67 14.48
N ALA A 36 -5.11 -23.14 13.25
CA ALA A 36 -4.31 -22.40 12.28
C ALA A 36 -4.95 -21.03 12.12
N SER A 37 -4.28 -19.99 12.62
CA SER A 37 -4.73 -18.61 12.42
C SER A 37 -4.67 -18.35 10.91
N ALA A 38 -5.73 -17.78 10.33
CA ALA A 38 -5.84 -17.56 8.89
C ALA A 38 -4.81 -16.55 8.32
N TRP A 39 -3.85 -16.10 9.14
CA TRP A 39 -2.91 -15.04 8.84
C TRP A 39 -1.53 -15.28 9.47
N GLU A 40 -1.05 -16.53 9.53
CA GLU A 40 0.39 -16.73 9.65
C GLU A 40 1.06 -16.14 8.40
N ILE A 41 2.13 -15.37 8.59
CA ILE A 41 2.98 -14.95 7.47
C ILE A 41 3.73 -16.22 7.04
N GLU A 42 3.08 -17.07 6.26
CA GLU A 42 3.67 -18.31 5.73
C GLU A 42 4.88 -17.99 4.84
N GLU A 43 4.88 -16.80 4.22
CA GLU A 43 5.94 -16.34 3.34
C GLU A 43 6.48 -14.96 3.72
N PRO A 44 7.83 -14.79 3.77
CA PRO A 44 8.41 -13.53 4.19
C PRO A 44 8.05 -12.41 3.21
N TYR A 45 7.50 -11.32 3.73
CA TYR A 45 7.34 -10.08 2.97
C TYR A 45 8.63 -9.27 2.94
N VAL A 46 8.89 -8.63 1.80
CA VAL A 46 10.07 -7.80 1.59
C VAL A 46 9.68 -6.42 1.08
N SER A 47 10.49 -5.42 1.42
CA SER A 47 10.47 -4.11 0.79
C SER A 47 11.55 -4.06 -0.29
N ILE A 48 11.12 -3.78 -1.52
CA ILE A 48 12.01 -3.63 -2.67
C ILE A 48 12.09 -2.15 -3.04
N ALA A 49 13.26 -1.54 -2.88
CA ALA A 49 13.50 -0.14 -3.21
C ALA A 49 14.28 -0.01 -4.52
N PHE A 50 13.68 0.59 -5.53
CA PHE A 50 14.35 1.02 -6.75
C PHE A 50 14.83 2.46 -6.57
N SER A 51 16.12 2.70 -6.81
CA SER A 51 16.60 4.07 -7.03
C SER A 51 15.91 4.65 -8.26
N ILE A 52 15.71 5.97 -8.27
CA ILE A 52 15.06 6.65 -9.40
C ILE A 52 15.93 7.79 -9.89
N GLN A 53 15.76 8.12 -11.17
CA GLN A 53 16.20 9.38 -11.77
C GLN A 53 14.96 10.07 -12.34
N GLY A 54 14.91 11.39 -12.28
CA GLY A 54 13.75 12.18 -12.68
C GLY A 54 13.84 13.60 -12.16
N LYS A 55 12.74 14.36 -12.23
CA LYS A 55 12.71 15.75 -11.73
C LYS A 55 11.59 15.98 -10.73
N GLN A 56 10.36 15.71 -11.14
CA GLN A 56 9.17 16.01 -10.37
C GLN A 56 8.05 15.03 -10.71
N LEU A 57 7.05 14.94 -9.83
CA LEU A 57 5.83 14.17 -10.00
C LEU A 57 4.65 14.95 -9.43
N ALA A 58 3.42 14.62 -9.83
CA ALA A 58 2.24 15.09 -9.13
C ALA A 58 2.23 14.56 -7.69
N ALA A 59 1.73 15.32 -6.73
CA ALA A 59 1.67 14.92 -5.32
C ALA A 59 0.72 13.73 -5.07
N ASP A 60 -0.26 13.53 -5.94
CA ASP A 60 -1.25 12.44 -5.93
C ASP A 60 -1.00 11.38 -7.02
N HIS A 61 0.25 11.23 -7.47
CA HIS A 61 0.66 10.34 -8.57
C HIS A 61 0.38 8.83 -8.39
N GLY A 62 -0.20 8.37 -7.27
CA GLY A 62 -0.34 6.94 -6.95
C GLY A 62 -1.01 6.12 -8.04
N TYR A 63 -2.15 6.60 -8.57
CA TYR A 63 -2.84 5.95 -9.68
C TYR A 63 -2.03 6.01 -10.99
N LEU A 64 -1.39 7.16 -11.28
CA LEU A 64 -0.60 7.34 -12.50
C LEU A 64 0.63 6.42 -12.51
N LEU A 65 1.28 6.25 -11.36
CA LEU A 65 2.40 5.35 -11.16
C LEU A 65 1.98 3.89 -11.38
N TYR A 66 0.92 3.45 -10.72
CA TYR A 66 0.35 2.11 -10.93
C TYR A 66 0.00 1.86 -12.39
N SER A 67 -0.66 2.83 -13.02
CA SER A 67 -1.08 2.76 -14.42
C SER A 67 0.14 2.65 -15.37
N SER A 68 1.21 3.40 -15.08
CA SER A 68 2.47 3.34 -15.83
C SER A 68 3.16 1.98 -15.71
N ILE A 69 3.25 1.46 -14.48
CA ILE A 69 3.81 0.12 -14.20
C ILE A 69 2.99 -0.97 -14.90
N SER A 70 1.65 -0.91 -14.77
CA SER A 70 0.74 -1.89 -15.39
C SER A 70 0.87 -1.91 -16.92
N ARG A 71 1.01 -0.74 -17.57
CA ARG A 71 1.22 -0.65 -19.02
C ARG A 71 2.56 -1.25 -19.44
N ALA A 72 3.62 -0.96 -18.71
CA ALA A 72 4.95 -1.47 -19.02
C ALA A 72 5.09 -2.98 -18.70
N PHE A 73 4.34 -3.47 -17.71
CA PHE A 73 4.41 -4.84 -17.20
C PHE A 73 3.00 -5.37 -16.91
N PRO A 74 2.31 -5.91 -17.92
CA PRO A 74 0.93 -6.39 -17.77
C PRO A 74 0.74 -7.46 -16.68
N ALA A 75 1.76 -8.25 -16.37
CA ALA A 75 1.73 -9.24 -15.30
C ALA A 75 1.55 -8.63 -13.89
N LEU A 76 1.90 -7.35 -13.70
CA LEU A 76 1.70 -6.64 -12.43
C LEU A 76 0.33 -5.97 -12.35
N HIS A 77 -0.45 -5.99 -13.43
CA HIS A 77 -1.78 -5.43 -13.44
C HIS A 77 -2.74 -6.34 -12.66
N SER A 78 -3.44 -5.75 -11.68
CA SER A 78 -4.39 -6.44 -10.79
C SER A 78 -3.77 -7.54 -9.92
N ALA A 79 -2.45 -7.55 -9.76
CA ALA A 79 -1.79 -8.33 -8.72
C ALA A 79 -2.25 -7.85 -7.33
N ASP A 80 -2.89 -8.74 -6.57
CA ASP A 80 -3.42 -8.48 -5.23
C ASP A 80 -2.31 -8.37 -4.17
N TRP A 81 -1.20 -9.07 -4.38
CA TRP A 81 0.00 -9.04 -3.56
C TRP A 81 0.85 -7.77 -3.72
N LEU A 82 0.58 -6.92 -4.72
CA LEU A 82 1.40 -5.76 -5.04
C LEU A 82 1.04 -4.54 -4.18
N GLY A 83 1.91 -4.19 -3.23
CA GLY A 83 1.92 -2.89 -2.57
C GLY A 83 2.89 -1.91 -3.21
N ILE A 84 2.45 -0.69 -3.53
CA ILE A 84 3.33 0.38 -4.03
C ILE A 84 3.30 1.54 -3.04
N GLU A 85 4.46 1.91 -2.47
CA GLU A 85 4.59 3.12 -1.66
C GLU A 85 4.62 4.36 -2.58
N LEU A 86 3.96 5.45 -2.17
CA LEU A 86 4.05 6.72 -2.90
C LEU A 86 5.49 7.25 -2.87
N ILE A 87 5.97 7.71 -4.03
CA ILE A 87 7.31 8.29 -4.13
C ILE A 87 7.31 9.61 -3.38
N SER A 88 8.13 9.70 -2.33
CA SER A 88 8.26 10.91 -1.53
C SER A 88 9.13 11.95 -2.23
N GLY A 89 8.82 13.23 -2.04
CA GLY A 89 9.58 14.37 -2.56
C GLY A 89 9.39 15.60 -1.66
N PHE A 90 9.85 16.77 -2.09
CA PHE A 90 9.53 18.04 -1.43
C PHE A 90 8.46 18.79 -2.24
N PRO A 91 7.51 19.48 -1.59
CA PRO A 91 6.56 20.32 -2.30
C PRO A 91 7.28 21.35 -3.15
N SER A 92 6.91 21.48 -4.42
CA SER A 92 7.46 22.49 -5.34
C SER A 92 6.40 23.44 -5.91
N GLY A 93 5.23 23.51 -5.25
CA GLY A 93 4.09 24.31 -5.68
C GLY A 93 3.17 23.58 -6.67
N SER A 94 1.96 24.13 -6.86
CA SER A 94 0.98 23.67 -7.87
C SER A 94 0.63 22.17 -7.80
N GLY A 95 0.59 21.58 -6.59
CA GLY A 95 0.30 20.16 -6.42
C GLY A 95 1.40 19.22 -6.89
N MET A 96 2.63 19.72 -7.07
CA MET A 96 3.79 18.95 -7.51
C MET A 96 4.75 18.68 -6.35
N ILE A 97 5.48 17.57 -6.48
CA ILE A 97 6.65 17.25 -5.67
C ILE A 97 7.89 17.22 -6.56
N SER A 98 8.99 17.79 -6.08
CA SER A 98 10.31 17.63 -6.67
C SER A 98 11.03 16.45 -6.00
N LEU A 99 11.73 15.66 -6.82
CA LEU A 99 12.40 14.44 -6.39
C LEU A 99 13.77 14.77 -5.77
N ARG A 100 14.08 14.14 -4.63
CA ARG A 100 15.37 14.23 -3.96
C ARG A 100 16.30 13.15 -4.51
N LEU A 101 17.27 13.55 -5.32
CA LEU A 101 18.21 12.66 -6.00
C LEU A 101 19.65 12.89 -5.53
N PRO A 102 20.55 11.89 -5.62
CA PRO A 102 21.93 12.01 -5.15
C PRO A 102 22.73 13.17 -5.77
N ASP A 103 22.47 13.52 -7.03
CA ASP A 103 23.14 14.58 -7.79
C ASP A 103 22.62 15.99 -7.45
N ASN A 104 21.39 16.09 -6.92
CA ASN A 104 20.72 17.33 -6.58
C ASN A 104 20.66 17.58 -5.07
N SER A 105 21.40 16.81 -4.27
CA SER A 105 21.44 16.89 -2.80
C SER A 105 22.08 18.18 -2.24
N LYS A 106 22.31 19.19 -3.10
CA LYS A 106 22.81 20.52 -2.71
C LYS A 106 21.81 21.34 -1.89
N LEU A 107 20.59 20.86 -1.68
CA LEU A 107 19.62 21.48 -0.78
C LEU A 107 19.72 20.88 0.65
N GLY A 108 20.80 21.23 1.35
CA GLY A 108 20.78 21.53 2.79
C GLY A 108 20.57 20.44 3.85
N SER A 109 20.31 19.16 3.55
CA SER A 109 20.22 18.15 4.63
C SER A 109 20.81 16.80 4.22
N ARG A 110 21.96 16.48 4.82
CA ARG A 110 22.63 15.16 4.76
C ARG A 110 21.78 14.02 5.35
N ASN A 111 20.63 14.35 5.97
CA ASN A 111 19.66 13.41 6.53
C ASN A 111 18.35 13.32 5.72
N SER A 112 18.24 14.02 4.59
CA SER A 112 17.02 13.94 3.77
C SER A 112 16.97 12.63 2.98
N LYS A 113 15.95 11.80 3.24
CA LYS A 113 15.74 10.51 2.56
C LYS A 113 15.54 10.73 1.06
N LEU A 114 16.33 10.02 0.25
CA LEU A 114 16.22 10.05 -1.21
C LEU A 114 14.84 9.59 -1.68
N SER A 115 14.37 10.18 -2.78
CA SER A 115 13.18 9.69 -3.48
C SER A 115 13.49 8.32 -4.08
N VAL A 116 12.64 7.34 -3.78
CA VAL A 116 12.76 5.97 -4.28
C VAL A 116 11.37 5.42 -4.55
N LEU A 117 11.28 4.49 -5.51
CA LEU A 117 10.10 3.66 -5.68
C LEU A 117 10.23 2.45 -4.75
N ARG A 118 9.35 2.33 -3.76
CA ARG A 118 9.29 1.16 -2.88
C ARG A 118 8.08 0.30 -3.20
N LEU A 119 8.33 -0.99 -3.37
CA LEU A 119 7.31 -2.02 -3.47
C LEU A 119 7.32 -2.85 -2.19
N ARG A 120 6.15 -3.31 -1.75
CA ARG A 120 6.01 -4.26 -0.64
C ARG A 120 5.25 -5.48 -1.14
N ILE A 121 5.93 -6.61 -1.14
CA ILE A 121 5.50 -7.84 -1.83
C ILE A 121 5.92 -9.08 -1.04
N PRO A 122 5.25 -10.23 -1.22
CA PRO A 122 5.79 -11.53 -0.86
C PRO A 122 7.14 -11.76 -1.56
N ALA A 123 8.09 -12.40 -0.87
CA ALA A 123 9.44 -12.61 -1.40
C ALA A 123 9.48 -13.44 -2.69
N GLU A 124 8.55 -14.37 -2.87
CA GLU A 124 8.45 -15.20 -4.08
C GLU A 124 8.28 -14.36 -5.36
N HIS A 125 7.58 -13.22 -5.27
CA HIS A 125 7.33 -12.31 -6.39
C HIS A 125 8.49 -11.37 -6.70
N TYR A 126 9.64 -11.52 -6.03
CA TYR A 126 10.82 -10.71 -6.30
C TYR A 126 11.23 -10.76 -7.78
N ARG A 127 11.18 -11.95 -8.39
CA ARG A 127 11.54 -12.12 -9.82
C ARG A 127 10.59 -11.38 -10.76
N ASP A 128 9.32 -11.26 -10.40
CA ASP A 128 8.31 -10.57 -11.22
C ASP A 128 8.59 -9.07 -11.29
N VAL A 129 9.02 -8.47 -10.18
CA VAL A 129 9.31 -7.04 -10.09
C VAL A 129 10.72 -6.67 -10.56
N LEU A 130 11.69 -7.61 -10.57
CA LEU A 130 13.06 -7.36 -11.05
C LEU A 130 13.10 -6.77 -12.46
N ARG A 131 12.13 -7.12 -13.32
CA ARG A 131 12.03 -6.64 -14.71
C ARG A 131 11.83 -5.12 -14.83
N LEU A 132 11.45 -4.46 -13.73
CA LEU A 132 11.35 -3.00 -13.64
C LEU A 132 12.73 -2.32 -13.65
N ALA A 133 13.80 -3.02 -13.29
CA ALA A 133 15.14 -2.45 -13.22
C ALA A 133 15.59 -1.86 -14.57
N GLY A 134 16.13 -0.65 -14.55
CA GLY A 134 16.62 0.06 -15.74
C GLY A 134 15.54 0.70 -16.62
N LYS A 135 14.25 0.47 -16.34
CA LYS A 135 13.13 0.88 -17.19
C LYS A 135 12.77 2.35 -17.00
N ARG A 136 12.09 2.90 -18.00
CA ARG A 136 11.50 4.24 -17.94
C ARG A 136 10.00 4.13 -17.73
N LEU A 137 9.47 4.95 -16.84
CA LEU A 137 8.04 5.08 -16.58
C LEU A 137 7.63 6.52 -16.88
N ASP A 138 6.53 6.67 -17.61
CA ASP A 138 5.85 7.96 -17.77
C ASP A 138 4.69 8.05 -16.77
N ILE A 139 4.79 8.98 -15.83
CA ILE A 139 3.85 9.20 -14.75
C ILE A 139 3.20 10.56 -14.96
N GLY A 140 2.13 10.59 -15.76
CA GLY A 140 1.38 11.82 -16.04
C GLY A 140 2.17 12.88 -16.80
N GLY A 141 3.01 12.46 -17.76
CA GLY A 141 3.90 13.35 -18.51
C GLY A 141 5.27 13.56 -17.85
N HIS A 142 5.48 13.00 -16.66
CA HIS A 142 6.77 13.05 -15.97
C HIS A 142 7.51 11.73 -16.08
N GLN A 143 8.65 11.76 -16.77
CA GLN A 143 9.49 10.59 -16.94
C GLN A 143 10.39 10.35 -15.73
N ILE A 144 10.39 9.11 -15.26
CA ILE A 144 11.39 8.60 -14.32
C ILE A 144 12.11 7.39 -14.91
N ARG A 145 13.37 7.19 -14.53
CA ARG A 145 14.13 5.97 -14.81
C ARG A 145 14.38 5.22 -13.53
N LEU A 146 14.08 3.93 -13.51
CA LEU A 146 14.34 3.04 -12.39
C LEU A 146 15.77 2.50 -12.47
N GLY A 147 16.49 2.51 -11.36
CA GLY A 147 17.80 1.90 -11.22
C GLY A 147 17.71 0.45 -10.73
N LEU A 148 18.78 -0.03 -10.10
CA LEU A 148 18.82 -1.38 -9.53
C LEU A 148 18.01 -1.42 -8.22
N PRO A 149 17.23 -2.50 -7.99
CA PRO A 149 16.50 -2.68 -6.75
C PRO A 149 17.41 -3.17 -5.61
N VAL A 150 17.07 -2.73 -4.39
CA VAL A 150 17.60 -3.28 -3.14
C VAL A 150 16.44 -3.89 -2.36
N ALA A 151 16.55 -5.18 -2.04
CA ALA A 151 15.58 -5.89 -1.21
C ALA A 151 15.98 -5.81 0.26
N ARG A 152 15.00 -5.59 1.15
CA ARG A 152 15.16 -5.65 2.61
C ARG A 152 13.97 -6.38 3.22
N PRO A 153 14.17 -7.16 4.29
CA PRO A 153 13.05 -7.65 5.09
C PRO A 153 12.27 -6.47 5.68
N LEU A 154 11.00 -6.70 6.01
CA LEU A 154 10.26 -5.75 6.85
C LEU A 154 10.84 -5.78 8.26
N GLU A 155 10.92 -4.61 8.89
CA GLU A 155 11.38 -4.46 10.27
C GLU A 155 10.19 -4.08 11.15
N PRO A 156 10.01 -4.73 12.31
CA PRO A 156 8.91 -4.39 13.20
C PRO A 156 9.09 -2.97 13.76
N ALA A 157 7.96 -2.33 14.04
CA ALA A 157 7.92 -1.02 14.66
C ALA A 157 6.68 -0.90 15.57
N PRO A 158 6.80 -0.25 16.75
CA PRO A 158 5.71 -0.12 17.71
C PRO A 158 4.59 0.82 17.25
N SER A 159 4.84 1.58 16.18
CA SER A 159 3.86 2.49 15.59
C SER A 159 4.05 2.60 14.09
N LEU A 160 2.93 2.51 13.37
CA LEU A 160 2.88 2.55 11.92
C LEU A 160 1.92 3.66 11.46
N TYR A 161 2.24 4.26 10.32
CA TYR A 161 1.44 5.29 9.68
C TYR A 161 1.17 4.97 8.21
N ALA A 162 -0.09 5.08 7.81
CA ALA A 162 -0.49 5.07 6.41
C ALA A 162 -0.95 6.47 5.99
N ARG A 163 -0.29 7.02 4.96
CA ARG A 163 -0.58 8.35 4.42
C ARG A 163 -2.03 8.49 3.95
N VAL A 164 -2.57 7.43 3.36
CA VAL A 164 -3.97 7.36 2.93
C VAL A 164 -4.44 5.92 2.98
N VAL A 165 -5.58 5.69 3.61
CA VAL A 165 -6.34 4.45 3.61
C VAL A 165 -7.67 4.73 2.95
N THR A 166 -8.14 3.81 2.10
CA THR A 166 -9.46 3.94 1.45
C THR A 166 -10.30 2.70 1.75
N ILE A 167 -11.51 2.92 2.26
CA ILE A 167 -12.48 1.86 2.54
C ILE A 167 -13.78 2.24 1.84
N LYS A 168 -14.27 1.33 0.97
CA LYS A 168 -15.45 1.59 0.14
C LYS A 168 -16.66 1.90 1.03
N LYS A 169 -17.43 2.95 0.68
CA LYS A 169 -18.62 3.45 1.40
C LYS A 169 -18.35 4.18 2.73
N PHE A 170 -17.12 4.23 3.23
CA PHE A 170 -16.78 4.97 4.44
C PHE A 170 -16.05 6.25 4.06
N THR A 171 -16.77 7.37 4.05
CA THR A 171 -16.23 8.69 3.67
C THR A 171 -16.21 9.68 4.81
N GLU A 172 -16.84 9.35 5.93
CA GLU A 172 -16.89 10.15 7.16
C GLU A 172 -15.94 9.59 8.22
N PRO A 173 -15.31 10.43 9.06
CA PRO A 173 -14.21 10.02 9.93
C PRO A 173 -14.57 8.91 10.93
N GLU A 174 -15.65 9.09 11.70
CA GLU A 174 -15.99 8.16 12.78
C GLU A 174 -16.40 6.78 12.24
N PRO A 175 -17.31 6.65 11.25
CA PRO A 175 -17.59 5.35 10.62
C PRO A 175 -16.36 4.74 9.94
N PHE A 176 -15.46 5.56 9.40
CA PHE A 176 -14.23 5.09 8.77
C PHE A 176 -13.27 4.49 9.81
N LEU A 177 -13.09 5.13 10.96
CA LEU A 177 -12.25 4.61 12.03
C LEU A 177 -12.75 3.26 12.55
N GLU A 178 -14.06 3.10 12.74
CA GLU A 178 -14.64 1.81 13.11
C GLU A 178 -14.43 0.74 12.04
N ALA A 179 -14.50 1.11 10.75
CA ALA A 179 -14.17 0.20 9.67
C ALA A 179 -12.69 -0.20 9.62
N VAL A 180 -11.78 0.69 10.02
CA VAL A 180 -10.34 0.39 10.18
C VAL A 180 -10.14 -0.61 11.31
N LYS A 181 -10.74 -0.37 12.49
CA LYS A 181 -10.65 -1.28 13.65
C LYS A 181 -11.12 -2.70 13.31
N ARG A 182 -12.29 -2.82 12.67
CA ARG A 182 -12.80 -4.12 12.21
C ARG A 182 -11.85 -4.84 11.25
N GLN A 183 -11.13 -4.11 10.41
CA GLN A 183 -10.15 -4.73 9.51
C GLN A 183 -8.88 -5.16 10.24
N LEU A 184 -8.41 -4.39 11.23
CA LEU A 184 -7.33 -4.81 12.12
C LEU A 184 -7.71 -6.09 12.87
N ASP A 185 -8.91 -6.13 13.44
CA ASP A 185 -9.44 -7.33 14.12
C ASP A 185 -9.49 -8.53 13.17
N SER A 186 -9.90 -8.32 11.91
CA SER A 186 -9.95 -9.39 10.91
C SER A 186 -8.58 -9.93 10.52
N LEU A 187 -7.52 -9.13 10.69
CA LEU A 187 -6.12 -9.52 10.49
C LEU A 187 -5.47 -10.07 11.77
N ASP A 188 -6.23 -10.17 12.86
CA ASP A 188 -5.73 -10.49 14.21
C ASP A 188 -4.57 -9.57 14.66
N VAL A 189 -4.67 -8.28 14.30
CA VAL A 189 -3.69 -7.24 14.65
C VAL A 189 -4.18 -6.45 15.85
N LYS A 190 -3.43 -6.49 16.96
CA LYS A 190 -3.75 -5.74 18.17
C LYS A 190 -2.97 -4.43 18.19
N GLY A 191 -3.69 -3.32 18.09
CA GLY A 191 -3.10 -1.98 18.18
C GLY A 191 -4.17 -0.90 18.32
N LYS A 192 -3.74 0.29 18.76
CA LYS A 192 -4.62 1.46 18.89
C LYS A 192 -4.63 2.25 17.60
N ALA A 193 -5.71 2.12 16.83
CA ALA A 193 -5.93 2.89 15.61
C ALA A 193 -6.49 4.28 15.92
N GLU A 194 -5.95 5.29 15.23
CA GLU A 194 -6.46 6.66 15.24
C GLU A 194 -6.43 7.30 13.85
N LEU A 195 -7.19 8.39 13.70
CA LEU A 195 -7.14 9.26 12.54
C LEU A 195 -6.37 10.53 12.91
N PRO A 196 -5.11 10.69 12.46
CA PRO A 196 -4.32 11.85 12.78
C PRO A 196 -4.97 13.15 12.31
N ARG A 197 -4.77 14.21 13.08
CA ARG A 197 -5.27 15.56 12.80
C ARG A 197 -4.16 16.46 12.25
N ASP A 198 -4.54 17.50 11.52
CA ASP A 198 -3.63 18.58 11.12
C ASP A 198 -3.47 19.61 12.25
N GLU A 199 -2.64 20.63 12.03
CA GLU A 199 -2.38 21.70 13.01
C GLU A 199 -3.63 22.48 13.40
N GLN A 200 -4.67 22.45 12.56
CA GLN A 200 -5.96 23.10 12.78
C GLN A 200 -6.97 22.16 13.48
N GLY A 201 -6.54 20.98 13.92
CA GLY A 201 -7.37 20.00 14.61
C GLY A 201 -8.34 19.24 13.70
N ARG A 202 -8.21 19.35 12.37
CA ARG A 202 -9.06 18.67 11.39
C ARG A 202 -8.46 17.32 11.03
N TYR A 203 -9.29 16.31 10.79
CA TYR A 203 -8.80 15.01 10.32
C TYR A 203 -8.04 15.17 9.00
N ARG A 204 -6.90 14.46 8.88
CA ARG A 204 -6.08 14.43 7.65
C ARG A 204 -6.77 13.62 6.54
N ARG A 205 -7.86 14.18 6.00
CA ARG A 205 -8.64 13.67 4.86
C ARG A 205 -7.90 13.93 3.55
N ARG A 206 -7.84 12.92 2.69
CA ARG A 206 -7.19 12.99 1.36
C ARG A 206 -8.15 12.51 0.28
N ILE A 207 -8.01 13.09 -0.91
CA ILE A 207 -8.71 12.65 -2.12
C ILE A 207 -7.68 11.98 -3.02
N VAL A 208 -7.96 10.76 -3.44
CA VAL A 208 -7.17 10.02 -4.44
C VAL A 208 -7.94 10.01 -5.75
N THR A 209 -7.32 10.49 -6.82
CA THR A 209 -7.92 10.50 -8.15
C THR A 209 -7.61 9.20 -8.89
N ILE A 210 -8.65 8.46 -9.27
CA ILE A 210 -8.53 7.15 -9.94
C ILE A 210 -9.41 7.15 -11.18
N HIS A 211 -8.81 7.05 -12.37
CA HIS A 211 -9.54 7.16 -13.63
C HIS A 211 -10.49 8.37 -13.67
N GLY A 212 -10.03 9.53 -13.19
CA GLY A 212 -10.83 10.77 -13.12
C GLY A 212 -11.92 10.79 -12.04
N LYS A 213 -12.05 9.75 -11.21
CA LYS A 213 -12.99 9.70 -10.09
C LYS A 213 -12.28 9.99 -8.78
N SER A 214 -12.89 10.84 -7.96
CA SER A 214 -12.41 11.16 -6.61
C SER A 214 -12.80 10.08 -5.61
N VAL A 215 -11.80 9.51 -4.94
CA VAL A 215 -11.99 8.55 -3.85
C VAL A 215 -11.50 9.18 -2.55
N VAL A 216 -12.38 9.23 -1.56
CA VAL A 216 -12.06 9.75 -0.22
C VAL A 216 -11.28 8.70 0.56
N GLY A 217 -10.25 9.15 1.27
CA GLY A 217 -9.52 8.37 2.25
C GLY A 217 -9.02 9.24 3.40
N PHE A 218 -8.52 8.59 4.43
CA PHE A 218 -7.97 9.25 5.62
C PHE A 218 -6.57 8.73 5.90
N SER A 219 -5.75 9.58 6.53
CA SER A 219 -4.53 9.09 7.16
C SER A 219 -4.90 8.22 8.37
N VAL A 220 -4.13 7.16 8.63
CA VAL A 220 -4.34 6.26 9.76
C VAL A 220 -3.01 6.05 10.45
N ALA A 221 -2.98 6.18 11.78
CA ALA A 221 -1.88 5.72 12.61
C ALA A 221 -2.36 4.56 13.47
N VAL A 222 -1.48 3.57 13.68
CA VAL A 222 -1.72 2.45 14.60
C VAL A 222 -0.54 2.35 15.54
N HIS A 223 -0.83 2.41 16.82
CA HIS A 223 0.16 2.42 17.91
C HIS A 223 0.07 1.16 18.76
N GLU A 224 1.05 0.98 19.64
CA GLU A 224 1.11 -0.14 20.60
C GLU A 224 1.11 -1.51 19.93
N LEU A 225 1.75 -1.59 18.75
CA LEU A 225 1.92 -2.84 18.02
C LEU A 225 3.07 -3.65 18.62
N ASN A 226 2.87 -4.95 18.79
CA ASN A 226 3.98 -5.89 18.96
C ASN A 226 4.65 -6.18 17.59
N ASP A 227 5.76 -6.92 17.61
CA ASP A 227 6.54 -7.19 16.40
C ASP A 227 5.73 -7.95 15.33
N GLU A 228 4.98 -8.97 15.72
CA GLU A 228 4.17 -9.80 14.82
C GLU A 228 3.06 -8.97 14.14
N ASP A 229 2.28 -8.25 14.95
CA ASP A 229 1.19 -7.39 14.51
C ASP A 229 1.68 -6.25 13.61
N SER A 230 2.85 -5.70 13.94
CA SER A 230 3.51 -4.70 13.11
C SER A 230 3.88 -5.26 11.74
N LEU A 231 4.46 -6.46 11.68
CA LEU A 231 4.83 -7.11 10.43
C LEU A 231 3.60 -7.48 9.59
N LYS A 232 2.53 -8.03 10.21
CA LYS A 232 1.25 -8.31 9.54
C LYS A 232 0.65 -7.05 8.93
N LEU A 233 0.56 -5.97 9.71
CA LEU A 233 -0.01 -4.71 9.24
C LEU A 233 0.83 -4.07 8.13
N GLN A 234 2.16 -4.16 8.21
CA GLN A 234 3.02 -3.72 7.12
C GLN A 234 2.81 -4.55 5.85
N ALA A 235 2.75 -5.88 5.97
CA ALA A 235 2.63 -6.85 4.88
C ALA A 235 1.28 -6.79 4.15
N PHE A 236 0.17 -6.70 4.88
CA PHE A 236 -1.19 -6.77 4.32
C PHE A 236 -1.87 -5.41 4.20
N GLY A 237 -1.55 -4.46 5.08
CA GLY A 237 -2.19 -3.15 5.09
C GLY A 237 -3.66 -3.18 5.49
N ILE A 238 -4.34 -2.04 5.31
CA ILE A 238 -5.79 -1.88 5.56
C ILE A 238 -6.43 -1.21 4.35
N GLY A 239 -7.66 -1.60 4.06
CA GLY A 239 -8.45 -1.08 2.96
C GLY A 239 -8.03 -1.67 1.61
N GLY A 240 -8.33 -0.93 0.55
CA GLY A 240 -8.01 -1.36 -0.82
C GLY A 240 -7.00 -0.48 -1.52
N ARG A 241 -6.65 -0.86 -2.75
CA ARG A 241 -5.83 -0.07 -3.69
C ARG A 241 -4.38 0.12 -3.23
N ARG A 242 -3.80 -0.94 -2.66
CA ARG A 242 -2.38 -1.02 -2.26
C ARG A 242 -1.42 -0.76 -3.40
N ALA A 243 -1.75 -1.26 -4.58
CA ALA A 243 -0.98 -0.99 -5.78
C ALA A 243 -0.99 0.50 -6.19
N MET A 244 -1.88 1.33 -5.63
CA MET A 244 -2.00 2.78 -5.91
C MET A 244 -1.54 3.66 -4.74
N GLY A 245 -0.82 3.11 -3.75
CA GLY A 245 -0.33 3.89 -2.60
C GLY A 245 -1.29 3.99 -1.42
N CYS A 246 -2.45 3.33 -1.47
CA CYS A 246 -3.40 3.32 -0.35
C CYS A 246 -3.15 2.14 0.59
N GLY A 247 -3.33 2.32 1.89
CA GLY A 247 -3.23 1.20 2.84
C GLY A 247 -1.80 0.70 3.08
N ILE A 248 -0.78 1.46 2.66
CA ILE A 248 0.63 1.14 2.90
C ILE A 248 1.06 1.78 4.22
N PHE A 249 1.33 0.93 5.22
CA PHE A 249 1.76 1.33 6.56
C PHE A 249 3.29 1.35 6.66
N ASN A 250 3.86 2.44 7.14
CA ASN A 250 5.30 2.61 7.31
C ASN A 250 5.63 2.96 8.77
N PRO A 251 6.80 2.53 9.30
CA PRO A 251 7.26 2.92 10.62
C PRO A 251 7.25 4.44 10.84
N ILE A 252 6.68 4.87 11.95
CA ILE A 252 6.79 6.25 12.43
C ILE A 252 8.17 6.39 13.06
N VAL A 253 9.13 6.95 12.33
CA VAL A 253 10.43 7.32 12.92
C VAL A 253 10.22 8.65 13.65
N ALA A 254 10.72 8.77 14.88
CA ALA A 254 10.50 9.95 15.76
C ALA A 254 10.78 11.31 15.08
N ASP A 255 11.63 11.35 14.06
CA ASP A 255 12.01 12.53 13.27
C ASP A 255 10.93 12.98 12.25
N GLN A 256 9.96 12.11 11.92
CA GLN A 256 8.83 12.45 11.03
C GLN A 256 7.74 13.26 11.72
N ALA A 257 7.71 13.24 13.06
CA ALA A 257 6.78 14.03 13.85
C ALA A 257 7.05 15.54 13.73
N GLU A 258 8.22 15.97 13.22
CA GLU A 258 8.57 17.38 13.00
C GLU A 258 8.51 17.80 11.51
N GLN A 259 8.60 16.86 10.56
CA GLN A 259 8.62 17.17 9.12
C GLN A 259 7.24 17.09 8.45
N GLU A 260 6.24 16.52 9.12
CA GLU A 260 4.82 16.62 8.74
C GLU A 260 4.00 17.54 9.68
N ARG A 261 4.69 18.39 10.46
CA ARG A 261 4.10 19.58 11.08
C ARG A 261 3.95 20.64 9.99
#